data_AF-A0A536Y411-F1
#
_entry.id   AF-A0A536Y411-F1
#
_cell.length_a   1.000
_cell.length_b   1.000
_cell.length_c   1.000
_cell.angle_alpha   90.00
_cell.angle_beta   90.00
_cell.angle_gamma   90.00
#
_symmetry.space_group_name_H-M   'P 1'
#
loop_
_entity.id
_entity.type
_entity.pdbx_description
1 polymer ?
#
loop_
_entity_poly.entity_id
_entity_poly.type
_entity_poly.pdbx_seq_one_letter_code
_entity_poly.pdbx_strand_id
1 'polypeptide(L)'
;MPTSASASAWTTVRCSTSTQRRAILPWATAFRSQATATCAIRRRNGRAVARPPADLLQGRRSTVLASPPPDLRKPHPPSLSSRALTIAGWSAFLVAGLLFLGLAWNVTARSALVALDSRVANFLHAHAGGAALTFFFAVTQLHSPLALTALSLAFAAVLARLRQWYWILTLAAALGGGMLVNVVLKASYERLRPHFEDPLLVLTSYSFPSGHAAGATLFYGVLAAFLVSRTYDWRQRAAAVAGAIVAVLLVAFSRMYLGAHYLSDVLAAICASTVWLVLCLSAGHALVRGRLDLHWLAAAIVIVLVIAGAALVPDEWWSRFEDAVQQMNRLEALLVFGGVYAAALLLLLPAWIFPIAAGAIFGFGWGLVAALLAVGASALAGWTLSRYVLRRWIEPRARASRTYKAVDRAVAKEPRKVVLLLRMTPAIPCCLKSYLLGLTRVRLDHYMAATLAGVLPDLVVKVYLGAAGRGALAQGGALNWTLFALGIAAFATLSFLVGRKVRAKLAL
;
A
#
# COMPACT_ATOMS: atom_id res chain seq x y z
N MET A 1 6.93 -78.79 -28.69
CA MET A 1 7.06 -77.85 -29.83
C MET A 1 5.67 -77.32 -30.17
N PRO A 2 5.46 -76.06 -30.62
CA PRO A 2 6.34 -74.89 -30.68
C PRO A 2 5.65 -73.59 -30.12
N THR A 3 6.35 -72.45 -30.27
CA THR A 3 5.87 -71.03 -30.33
C THR A 3 5.34 -70.38 -29.04
N SER A 4 5.54 -69.09 -28.74
CA SER A 4 6.31 -67.99 -29.33
C SER A 4 6.19 -66.76 -28.40
N ALA A 5 7.22 -65.91 -28.43
CA ALA A 5 7.19 -64.44 -28.33
C ALA A 5 6.56 -63.71 -27.11
N SER A 6 7.44 -62.93 -26.47
CA SER A 6 7.31 -61.51 -26.08
C SER A 6 6.19 -61.06 -25.13
N ALA A 7 6.59 -60.51 -23.98
CA ALA A 7 6.34 -59.10 -23.64
C ALA A 7 7.10 -58.74 -22.35
N SER A 8 8.01 -57.78 -22.45
CA SER A 8 8.63 -57.14 -21.29
C SER A 8 7.60 -56.26 -20.59
N ALA A 9 7.07 -56.74 -19.47
CA ALA A 9 6.19 -55.96 -18.60
C ALA A 9 7.01 -54.95 -17.79
N TRP A 10 7.22 -53.77 -18.35
CA TRP A 10 7.70 -52.60 -17.60
C TRP A 10 6.57 -52.04 -16.75
N THR A 11 6.56 -52.34 -15.45
CA THR A 11 5.69 -51.65 -14.50
C THR A 11 6.29 -50.28 -14.18
N THR A 12 5.78 -49.24 -14.84
CA THR A 12 6.03 -47.85 -14.48
C THR A 12 5.27 -47.54 -13.19
N VAL A 13 5.95 -47.60 -12.04
CA VAL A 13 5.42 -47.02 -10.81
C VAL A 13 5.54 -45.50 -10.92
N ARG A 14 4.42 -44.82 -11.21
CA ARG A 14 4.28 -43.37 -11.04
C ARG A 14 4.41 -43.05 -9.56
N CYS A 15 5.56 -42.50 -9.15
CA CYS A 15 5.63 -41.75 -7.91
C CYS A 15 4.98 -40.39 -8.15
N SER A 16 3.79 -40.17 -7.57
CA SER A 16 3.13 -38.88 -7.54
C SER A 16 3.91 -37.92 -6.64
N THR A 17 4.74 -37.06 -7.22
CA THR A 17 5.01 -35.77 -6.60
C THR A 17 3.84 -34.86 -6.94
N SER A 18 3.09 -34.44 -5.93
CA SER A 18 2.06 -33.41 -6.05
C SER A 18 2.70 -32.04 -6.24
N THR A 19 3.43 -31.86 -7.34
CA THR A 19 3.87 -30.56 -7.80
C THR A 19 2.75 -30.02 -8.69
N GLN A 20 1.77 -29.38 -8.06
CA GLN A 20 0.75 -28.65 -8.80
C GLN A 20 1.41 -27.47 -9.51
N ARG A 21 1.61 -27.62 -10.82
CA ARG A 21 1.95 -26.52 -11.72
C ARG A 21 0.83 -25.49 -11.70
N ARG A 22 1.16 -24.23 -11.46
CA ARG A 22 0.64 -23.12 -12.26
C ARG A 22 1.80 -22.19 -12.64
N ALA A 23 2.26 -22.36 -13.86
CA ALA A 23 2.96 -21.33 -14.58
C ALA A 23 1.94 -20.32 -15.15
N ILE A 24 2.21 -19.02 -15.01
CA ILE A 24 2.50 -18.06 -16.09
C ILE A 24 2.24 -16.64 -15.57
N LEU A 25 3.33 -15.91 -15.33
CA LEU A 25 3.52 -14.49 -15.65
C LEU A 25 4.87 -14.43 -16.38
N PRO A 26 4.97 -13.88 -17.60
CA PRO A 26 6.17 -13.97 -18.43
C PRO A 26 7.06 -12.74 -18.25
N TRP A 27 8.11 -12.82 -17.42
CA TRP A 27 9.24 -11.86 -17.43
C TRP A 27 10.47 -12.36 -16.65
N ALA A 28 10.79 -13.65 -16.70
CA ALA A 28 12.02 -14.16 -16.10
C ALA A 28 12.67 -15.24 -16.98
N THR A 29 13.19 -14.82 -18.13
CA THR A 29 14.15 -15.60 -18.93
C THR A 29 15.50 -14.91 -18.90
N ALA A 30 16.29 -15.17 -17.86
CA ALA A 30 17.74 -15.13 -17.93
C ALA A 30 18.30 -15.98 -16.78
N PHE A 31 19.31 -16.81 -17.10
CA PHE A 31 20.07 -17.70 -16.21
C PHE A 31 19.44 -19.06 -15.84
N ARG A 32 19.67 -20.04 -16.71
CA ARG A 32 19.97 -21.42 -16.29
C ARG A 32 21.22 -21.91 -17.03
N SER A 33 22.31 -22.10 -16.30
CA SER A 33 23.39 -23.01 -16.69
C SER A 33 23.56 -24.06 -15.58
N GLN A 34 23.10 -25.26 -15.92
CA GLN A 34 23.59 -26.60 -15.55
C GLN A 34 24.46 -26.77 -14.29
N ALA A 35 23.97 -27.59 -13.37
CA ALA A 35 24.75 -28.64 -12.71
C ALA A 35 23.80 -29.68 -12.10
N THR A 36 23.55 -30.77 -12.83
CA THR A 36 22.90 -31.98 -12.31
C THR A 36 23.96 -32.86 -11.67
N ALA A 37 23.97 -32.96 -10.35
CA ALA A 37 24.69 -34.00 -9.63
C ALA A 37 23.69 -35.07 -9.17
N THR A 38 23.68 -36.20 -9.88
CA THR A 38 22.88 -37.38 -9.57
C THR A 38 23.60 -38.17 -8.49
N CYS A 39 23.11 -38.15 -7.25
CA CYS A 39 23.57 -39.06 -6.20
C CYS A 39 22.53 -40.18 -6.04
N ALA A 40 22.83 -41.36 -6.58
CA ALA A 40 22.02 -42.57 -6.40
C ALA A 40 22.76 -43.50 -5.42
N ILE A 41 22.25 -43.62 -4.19
CA ILE A 41 22.63 -44.68 -3.26
C ILE A 41 21.50 -45.71 -3.26
N ARG A 42 21.78 -46.91 -3.78
CA ARG A 42 20.91 -48.08 -3.69
C ARG A 42 21.61 -49.15 -2.86
N ARG A 43 21.06 -49.51 -1.70
CA ARG A 43 21.40 -50.75 -0.99
C ARG A 43 20.34 -51.80 -1.31
N ARG A 44 20.76 -53.00 -1.69
CA ARG A 44 19.97 -54.24 -1.58
C ARG A 44 20.90 -55.37 -1.11
N ASN A 45 20.39 -56.18 -0.20
CA ASN A 45 21.08 -57.22 0.58
C ASN A 45 21.93 -58.21 -0.25
N GLY A 46 23.12 -58.52 0.29
CA GLY A 46 23.72 -59.85 0.29
C GLY A 46 24.35 -60.39 -1.00
N ARG A 47 25.62 -60.03 -1.25
CA ARG A 47 26.77 -60.88 -1.70
C ARG A 47 27.81 -60.03 -2.44
N ALA A 48 29.08 -60.30 -2.14
CA ALA A 48 30.26 -59.53 -2.50
C ALA A 48 30.62 -59.62 -4.00
N VAL A 49 31.09 -58.51 -4.60
CA VAL A 49 31.92 -58.53 -5.82
C VAL A 49 32.95 -57.39 -5.75
N ALA A 50 34.16 -57.72 -6.21
CA ALA A 50 35.47 -57.10 -5.97
C ALA A 50 35.69 -55.65 -6.44
N ARG A 51 36.64 -54.96 -5.77
CA ARG A 51 37.24 -53.68 -6.20
C ARG A 51 38.20 -53.92 -7.38
N PRO A 52 38.26 -53.03 -8.40
CA PRO A 52 39.39 -52.99 -9.32
C PRO A 52 40.60 -52.28 -8.68
N PRO A 53 41.83 -52.57 -9.15
CA PRO A 53 43.07 -52.31 -8.42
C PRO A 53 43.49 -50.84 -8.42
N ALA A 54 44.17 -50.47 -7.34
CA ALA A 54 44.84 -49.20 -7.16
C ALA A 54 46.20 -49.26 -7.86
N ASP A 55 46.29 -48.69 -9.05
CA ASP A 55 47.55 -48.25 -9.65
C ASP A 55 47.20 -47.26 -10.75
N LEU A 56 47.37 -45.98 -10.45
CA LEU A 56 47.58 -44.83 -11.32
C LEU A 56 47.26 -43.58 -10.49
N LEU A 57 48.17 -42.60 -10.53
CA LEU A 57 48.19 -41.33 -9.77
C LEU A 57 49.04 -41.30 -8.49
N GLN A 58 50.27 -41.85 -8.54
CA GLN A 58 51.37 -41.25 -7.77
C GLN A 58 51.85 -39.99 -8.50
N GLY A 59 51.31 -38.83 -8.09
CA GLY A 59 51.81 -37.51 -8.45
C GLY A 59 52.00 -36.68 -7.19
N ARG A 60 53.26 -36.46 -6.79
CA ARG A 60 53.69 -35.65 -5.64
C ARG A 60 52.88 -34.35 -5.50
N ARG A 61 52.25 -34.15 -4.34
CA ARG A 61 51.91 -32.81 -3.82
C ARG A 61 52.31 -32.70 -2.36
N SER A 62 53.20 -31.74 -2.11
CA SER A 62 53.60 -31.24 -0.81
C SER A 62 52.39 -30.83 0.02
N THR A 63 52.22 -31.43 1.19
CA THR A 63 51.24 -30.99 2.18
C THR A 63 51.82 -29.80 2.95
N VAL A 64 51.40 -28.60 2.55
CA VAL A 64 51.41 -27.41 3.42
C VAL A 64 50.52 -27.74 4.62
N LEU A 65 51.07 -27.68 5.83
CA LEU A 65 50.33 -27.80 7.09
C LEU A 65 49.25 -26.72 7.14
N ALA A 66 48.02 -27.09 6.81
CA ALA A 66 46.85 -26.24 6.97
C ALA A 66 46.63 -25.99 8.46
N SER A 67 46.57 -24.71 8.85
CA SER A 67 46.13 -24.29 10.18
C SER A 67 44.78 -24.95 10.55
N PRO A 68 44.59 -25.36 11.82
CA PRO A 68 43.39 -26.07 12.23
C PRO A 68 42.13 -25.26 11.93
N PRO A 69 41.03 -25.91 11.51
CA PRO A 69 39.78 -25.23 11.22
C PRO A 69 39.27 -24.48 12.46
N PRO A 70 38.65 -23.30 12.30
CA PRO A 70 38.12 -22.53 13.42
C PRO A 70 37.11 -23.37 14.22
N ASP A 71 37.26 -23.36 15.54
CA ASP A 71 36.42 -24.10 16.47
C ASP A 71 34.96 -23.62 16.40
N LEU A 72 34.10 -24.45 15.79
CA LEU A 72 32.67 -24.23 15.63
C LEU A 72 31.87 -24.39 16.95
N ARG A 73 32.54 -24.63 18.08
CA ARG A 73 31.90 -24.86 19.39
C ARG A 73 31.73 -23.60 20.24
N LYS A 74 32.19 -22.42 19.80
CA LYS A 74 31.90 -21.18 20.52
C LYS A 74 30.41 -20.85 20.36
N PRO A 75 29.60 -20.86 21.44
CA PRO A 75 28.20 -20.46 21.33
C PRO A 75 28.14 -19.03 20.80
N HIS A 76 27.43 -18.84 19.68
CA HIS A 76 27.16 -17.49 19.19
C HIS A 76 26.51 -16.69 20.33
N PRO A 77 26.94 -15.45 20.59
CA PRO A 77 26.25 -14.60 21.56
C PRO A 77 24.77 -14.56 21.19
N PRO A 78 23.84 -14.60 22.15
CA PRO A 78 22.42 -14.67 21.86
C PRO A 78 22.02 -13.43 21.08
N SER A 79 21.89 -13.56 19.75
CA SER A 79 21.24 -12.54 18.94
C SER A 79 19.82 -12.41 19.45
N LEU A 80 19.35 -11.17 19.71
CA LEU A 80 17.95 -10.88 20.05
C LEU A 80 17.01 -11.82 19.27
N SER A 81 16.15 -12.54 19.99
CA SER A 81 15.20 -13.44 19.34
C SER A 81 14.38 -12.65 18.32
N SER A 82 13.99 -13.28 17.20
CA SER A 82 13.19 -12.57 16.17
C SER A 82 11.90 -11.95 16.74
N ARG A 83 11.39 -12.50 17.85
CA ARG A 83 10.27 -11.94 18.61
C ARG A 83 10.64 -10.64 19.32
N ALA A 84 11.79 -10.58 20.00
CA ALA A 84 12.25 -9.38 20.68
C ALA A 84 12.48 -8.20 19.72
N LEU A 85 13.07 -8.44 18.54
CA LEU A 85 13.23 -7.42 17.49
C LEU A 85 11.87 -6.92 16.95
N THR A 86 10.91 -7.83 16.81
CA THR A 86 9.55 -7.48 16.37
C THR A 86 8.84 -6.63 17.43
N ILE A 87 8.93 -7.02 18.71
CA ILE A 87 8.37 -6.27 19.83
C ILE A 87 9.01 -4.88 19.93
N ALA A 88 10.34 -4.79 19.83
CA ALA A 88 11.04 -3.51 19.83
C ALA A 88 10.59 -2.59 18.69
N GLY A 89 10.45 -3.13 17.47
CA GLY A 89 9.96 -2.38 16.32
C GLY A 89 8.54 -1.84 16.52
N TRP A 90 7.59 -2.69 16.94
CA TRP A 90 6.22 -2.26 17.20
C TRP A 90 6.08 -1.34 18.41
N SER A 91 6.93 -1.50 19.42
CA SER A 91 7.00 -0.56 20.56
C SER A 91 7.48 0.81 20.10
N ALA A 92 8.53 0.87 19.26
CA ALA A 92 8.99 2.12 18.66
C ALA A 92 7.91 2.77 17.79
N PHE A 93 7.16 1.98 17.00
CA PHE A 93 6.01 2.47 16.24
C PHE A 93 4.94 3.11 17.14
N LEU A 94 4.53 2.43 18.21
CA LEU A 94 3.51 2.93 19.13
C LEU A 94 3.97 4.20 19.85
N VAL A 95 5.18 4.20 20.41
CA VAL A 95 5.74 5.35 21.13
C VAL A 95 5.90 6.54 20.19
N ALA A 96 6.51 6.35 19.02
CA ALA A 96 6.67 7.42 18.04
C ALA A 96 5.32 7.94 17.52
N GLY A 97 4.34 7.07 17.30
CA GLY A 97 2.99 7.45 16.90
C GLY A 97 2.28 8.31 17.95
N LEU A 98 2.32 7.89 19.22
CA LEU A 98 1.71 8.65 20.32
C LEU A 98 2.41 9.99 20.54
N LEU A 99 3.74 10.02 20.48
CA LEU A 99 4.52 11.27 20.56
C LEU A 99 4.20 12.21 19.41
N PHE A 100 4.10 11.70 18.18
CA PHE A 100 3.72 12.50 17.03
C PHE A 100 2.32 13.10 17.19
N LEU A 101 1.33 12.30 17.60
CA LEU A 101 -0.03 12.78 17.85
C LEU A 101 -0.07 13.84 18.95
N GLY A 102 0.69 13.65 20.03
CA GLY A 102 0.83 14.64 21.10
C GLY A 102 1.45 15.95 20.62
N LEU A 103 2.53 15.87 19.82
CA LEU A 103 3.18 17.05 19.23
C LEU A 103 2.25 17.78 18.26
N ALA A 104 1.60 17.05 17.35
CA ALA A 104 0.65 17.59 16.38
C ALA A 104 -0.54 18.29 17.05
N TRP A 105 -1.08 17.69 18.12
CA TRP A 105 -2.13 18.31 18.94
C TRP A 105 -1.65 19.61 19.59
N ASN A 106 -0.44 19.62 20.17
CA ASN A 106 0.08 20.82 20.82
C ASN A 106 0.38 21.97 19.84
N VAL A 107 0.86 21.65 18.64
CA VAL A 107 1.10 22.63 17.57
C VAL A 107 -0.21 23.26 17.10
N THR A 108 -1.26 22.46 16.94
CA THR A 108 -2.58 22.94 16.50
C THR A 108 -3.33 23.68 17.62
N ALA A 109 -3.22 23.24 18.87
CA ALA A 109 -3.86 23.84 20.03
C ALA A 109 -3.18 25.12 20.57
N ARG A 110 -2.09 25.60 19.94
CA ARG A 110 -1.30 26.78 20.35
C ARG A 110 -0.90 26.78 21.83
N SER A 111 -0.42 25.64 22.32
CA SER A 111 -0.14 25.41 23.74
C SER A 111 1.22 25.98 24.21
N ALA A 112 1.56 25.75 25.49
CA ALA A 112 2.85 26.07 26.10
C ALA A 112 4.08 25.55 25.31
N LEU A 113 3.91 24.51 24.50
CA LEU A 113 4.95 23.96 23.64
C LEU A 113 5.40 24.97 22.56
N VAL A 114 4.48 25.80 22.05
CA VAL A 114 4.79 26.85 21.09
C VAL A 114 5.63 27.96 21.73
N ALA A 115 5.39 28.26 23.01
CA ALA A 115 6.21 29.21 23.75
C ALA A 115 7.64 28.68 23.99
N LEU A 116 7.78 27.37 24.28
CA LEU A 116 9.10 26.73 24.38
C LEU A 116 9.84 26.76 23.04
N ASP A 117 9.15 26.45 21.94
CA ASP A 117 9.70 26.49 20.59
C ASP A 117 10.30 27.87 20.27
N SER A 118 9.58 28.96 20.55
CA SER A 118 10.08 30.32 20.34
C SER A 118 11.28 30.65 21.23
N ARG A 119 11.27 30.25 22.51
CA ARG A 119 12.41 30.48 23.42
C ARG A 119 13.67 29.76 22.93
N VAL A 120 13.55 28.50 22.52
CA VAL A 120 14.69 27.73 22.00
C VAL A 120 15.18 28.32 20.69
N ALA A 121 14.29 28.69 19.78
CA ALA A 121 14.66 29.29 18.49
C ALA A 121 15.41 30.62 18.68
N ASN A 122 14.91 31.51 19.55
CA ASN A 122 15.55 32.79 19.84
C ASN A 122 16.92 32.61 20.53
N PHE A 123 17.01 31.69 21.49
CA PHE A 123 18.27 31.37 22.15
C PHE A 123 19.33 30.89 21.15
N LEU A 124 18.99 29.94 20.27
CA LEU A 124 19.93 29.42 19.29
C LEU A 124 20.34 30.48 18.27
N HIS A 125 19.41 31.31 17.81
CA HIS A 125 19.70 32.39 16.88
C HIS A 125 20.65 33.43 17.49
N ALA A 126 20.44 33.83 18.75
CA ALA A 126 21.32 34.77 19.45
C ALA A 126 22.76 34.24 19.66
N HIS A 127 22.96 32.92 19.65
CA HIS A 127 24.26 32.26 19.79
C HIS A 127 24.77 31.69 18.45
N ALA A 128 24.13 32.05 17.33
CA ALA A 128 24.53 31.61 16.01
C ALA A 128 25.71 32.44 15.50
N GLY A 129 26.88 31.82 15.27
CA GLY A 129 28.03 32.54 14.76
C GLY A 129 29.32 31.72 14.65
N GLY A 130 30.35 32.34 14.08
CA GLY A 130 31.70 31.77 13.98
C GLY A 130 31.78 30.44 13.23
N ALA A 131 32.70 29.57 13.65
CA ALA A 131 32.95 28.27 13.01
C ALA A 131 31.76 27.30 13.08
N ALA A 132 30.94 27.42 14.13
CA ALA A 132 29.74 26.59 14.31
C ALA A 132 28.72 26.82 13.18
N LEU A 133 28.54 28.08 12.76
CA LEU A 133 27.64 28.42 11.66
C LEU A 133 28.05 27.73 10.35
N THR A 134 29.32 27.83 9.96
CA THR A 134 29.86 27.17 8.76
C THR A 134 29.71 25.66 8.83
N PHE A 135 29.99 25.06 9.99
CA PHE A 135 29.84 23.62 10.21
C PHE A 135 28.39 23.16 10.04
N PHE A 136 27.44 23.79 10.73
CA PHE A 136 26.03 23.39 10.64
C PHE A 136 25.41 23.70 9.27
N PHE A 137 25.89 24.75 8.59
CA PHE A 137 25.54 25.01 7.20
C PHE A 137 26.02 23.87 6.28
N ALA A 138 27.27 23.41 6.41
CA ALA A 138 27.77 22.27 5.64
C ALA A 138 26.97 20.99 5.91
N VAL A 139 26.67 20.71 7.18
CA VAL A 139 25.84 19.57 7.59
C VAL A 139 24.46 19.62 6.92
N THR A 140 23.80 20.78 6.91
CA THR A 140 22.48 20.88 6.28
C THR A 140 22.54 20.77 4.77
N GLN A 141 23.58 21.30 4.12
CA GLN A 141 23.72 21.23 2.66
C GLN A 141 23.94 19.79 2.17
N LEU A 142 24.72 19.00 2.93
CA LEU A 142 24.91 17.58 2.68
C LEU A 142 23.59 16.78 2.77
N HIS A 143 22.61 17.31 3.50
CA HIS A 143 21.28 16.73 3.68
C HIS A 143 20.17 17.49 2.93
N SER A 144 20.55 18.37 2.01
CA SER A 144 19.60 18.99 1.09
C SER A 144 18.87 17.91 0.26
N PRO A 145 17.67 18.19 -0.29
CA PRO A 145 16.92 17.20 -1.07
C PRO A 145 17.74 16.58 -2.21
N LEU A 146 18.53 17.40 -2.92
CA LEU A 146 19.41 16.95 -4.00
C LEU A 146 20.55 16.09 -3.46
N ALA A 147 21.26 16.54 -2.42
CA ALA A 147 22.38 15.80 -1.84
C ALA A 147 21.93 14.47 -1.23
N LEU A 148 20.81 14.45 -0.51
CA LEU A 148 20.24 13.22 0.06
C LEU A 148 19.77 12.26 -1.04
N THR A 149 19.21 12.77 -2.14
CA THR A 149 18.87 11.94 -3.32
C THR A 149 20.13 11.31 -3.92
N ALA A 150 21.20 12.11 -4.10
CA ALA A 150 22.47 11.60 -4.59
C ALA A 150 23.09 10.54 -3.66
N LEU A 151 23.09 10.78 -2.34
CA LEU A 151 23.53 9.80 -1.33
C LEU A 151 22.70 8.52 -1.37
N SER A 152 21.39 8.65 -1.56
CA SER A 152 20.47 7.51 -1.65
C SER A 152 20.70 6.69 -2.93
N LEU A 153 20.95 7.34 -4.06
CA LEU A 153 21.30 6.68 -5.32
C LEU A 153 22.67 6.00 -5.23
N ALA A 154 23.65 6.63 -4.59
CA ALA A 154 24.96 6.02 -4.35
C ALA A 154 24.83 4.77 -3.46
N PHE A 155 24.06 4.85 -2.38
CA PHE A 155 23.80 3.69 -1.52
C PHE A 155 23.02 2.60 -2.27
N ALA A 156 22.01 2.96 -3.07
CA ALA A 156 21.29 2.02 -3.92
C ALA A 156 22.20 1.34 -4.95
N ALA A 157 23.17 2.05 -5.53
CA ALA A 157 24.16 1.49 -6.44
C ALA A 157 25.09 0.48 -5.73
N VAL A 158 25.51 0.76 -4.49
CA VAL A 158 26.23 -0.20 -3.65
C VAL A 158 25.36 -1.45 -3.40
N LEU A 159 24.10 -1.27 -3.02
CA LEU A 159 23.17 -2.39 -2.81
C LEU A 159 22.94 -3.20 -4.09
N ALA A 160 22.88 -2.56 -5.26
CA ALA A 160 22.71 -3.22 -6.55
C ALA A 160 23.93 -4.07 -6.91
N ARG A 161 25.15 -3.55 -6.68
CA ARG A 161 26.40 -4.32 -6.83
C ARG A 161 26.43 -5.53 -5.91
N LEU A 162 25.90 -5.40 -4.68
CA LEU A 162 25.76 -6.49 -3.72
C LEU A 162 24.53 -7.39 -3.99
N ARG A 163 23.77 -7.16 -5.07
CA ARG A 163 22.54 -7.86 -5.46
C ARG A 163 21.45 -7.86 -4.38
N GLN A 164 21.36 -6.79 -3.60
CA GLN A 164 20.44 -6.63 -2.48
C GLN A 164 19.16 -5.90 -2.87
N TRP A 165 18.41 -6.46 -3.81
CA TRP A 165 17.19 -5.85 -4.35
C TRP A 165 16.12 -5.54 -3.29
N TYR A 166 16.02 -6.40 -2.26
CA TYR A 166 15.14 -6.15 -1.11
C TYR A 166 15.41 -4.80 -0.44
N TRP A 167 16.68 -4.47 -0.22
CA TRP A 167 17.09 -3.25 0.46
C TRP A 167 16.94 -2.02 -0.44
N ILE A 168 17.09 -2.17 -1.76
CA ILE A 168 16.80 -1.10 -2.73
C ILE A 168 15.32 -0.74 -2.70
N LEU A 169 14.43 -1.75 -2.73
CA LEU A 169 12.99 -1.53 -2.65
C LEU A 169 12.59 -0.91 -1.30
N THR A 170 13.20 -1.38 -0.21
CA THR A 170 12.99 -0.80 1.12
C THR A 170 13.44 0.66 1.18
N LEU A 171 14.61 0.98 0.63
CA LEU A 171 15.14 2.35 0.58
C LEU A 171 14.22 3.27 -0.24
N ALA A 172 13.80 2.81 -1.42
CA ALA A 172 12.88 3.56 -2.28
C ALA A 172 11.51 3.80 -1.61
N ALA A 173 10.94 2.79 -0.97
CA ALA A 173 9.68 2.91 -0.25
C ALA A 173 9.79 3.81 1.00
N ALA A 174 10.88 3.67 1.76
CA ALA A 174 11.12 4.46 2.96
C ALA A 174 11.32 5.94 2.62
N LEU A 175 12.26 6.27 1.73
CA LEU A 175 12.55 7.67 1.38
C LEU A 175 11.49 8.27 0.46
N GLY A 176 11.15 7.61 -0.64
CA GLY A 176 10.17 8.14 -1.59
C GLY A 176 8.79 8.29 -0.95
N GLY A 177 8.29 7.23 -0.31
CA GLY A 177 7.02 7.26 0.39
C GLY A 177 7.04 8.15 1.63
N GLY A 178 8.12 8.14 2.41
CA GLY A 178 8.22 8.94 3.63
C GLY A 178 8.32 10.44 3.37
N MET A 179 9.03 10.85 2.32
CA MET A 179 9.07 12.25 1.90
C MET A 179 7.74 12.72 1.32
N LEU A 180 7.00 11.84 0.64
CA LEU A 180 5.65 12.13 0.19
C LEU A 180 4.70 12.34 1.37
N VAL A 181 4.75 11.47 2.38
CA VAL A 181 4.03 11.65 3.65
C VAL A 181 4.43 12.98 4.30
N ASN A 182 5.72 13.36 4.30
CA ASN A 182 6.17 14.63 4.84
C ASN A 182 5.53 15.83 4.12
N VAL A 183 5.43 15.80 2.79
CA VAL A 183 4.76 16.84 1.99
C VAL A 183 3.27 16.92 2.33
N VAL A 184 2.58 15.78 2.41
CA VAL A 184 1.16 15.73 2.78
C VAL A 184 0.93 16.30 4.18
N LEU A 185 1.77 15.94 5.15
CA LEU A 185 1.68 16.47 6.51
C LEU A 185 1.93 17.99 6.52
N LYS A 186 2.90 18.49 5.75
CA LYS A 186 3.15 19.94 5.62
C LYS A 186 1.94 20.70 5.12
N ALA A 187 1.29 20.20 4.08
CA ALA A 187 0.06 20.79 3.54
C ALA A 187 -1.12 20.68 4.51
N SER A 188 -1.11 19.71 5.44
CA SER A 188 -2.21 19.52 6.39
C SER A 188 -2.13 20.47 7.60
N TYR A 189 -0.92 20.84 8.03
CA TYR A 189 -0.72 21.65 9.25
C TYR A 189 -0.38 23.12 8.97
N GLU A 190 0.16 23.43 7.78
CA GLU A 190 0.43 24.79 7.30
C GLU A 190 1.18 25.70 8.30
N ARG A 191 2.05 25.10 9.11
CA ARG A 191 2.75 25.83 10.16
C ARG A 191 3.80 26.77 9.58
N LEU A 192 3.76 28.04 10.00
CA LEU A 192 4.77 29.05 9.68
C LEU A 192 6.11 28.75 10.36
N ARG A 193 7.20 29.16 9.70
CA ARG A 193 8.58 29.03 10.19
C ARG A 193 8.93 30.10 11.24
N PRO A 194 10.01 29.89 12.03
CA PRO A 194 10.62 30.98 12.79
C PRO A 194 10.96 32.16 11.85
N HIS A 195 10.58 33.37 12.25
CA HIS A 195 10.90 34.60 11.53
C HIS A 195 11.82 35.45 12.39
N PHE A 196 12.93 35.91 11.80
CA PHE A 196 13.94 36.75 12.42
C PHE A 196 14.22 37.93 11.50
N GLU A 197 14.63 39.08 12.05
CA GLU A 197 14.95 40.28 11.27
C GLU A 197 16.14 40.03 10.32
N ASP A 198 17.15 39.27 10.77
CA ASP A 198 18.31 38.82 9.98
C ASP A 198 18.30 37.29 9.76
N PRO A 199 17.55 36.76 8.79
CA PRO A 199 17.40 35.32 8.61
C PRO A 199 18.68 34.66 8.07
N LEU A 200 19.21 33.67 8.81
CA LEU A 200 20.38 32.87 8.40
C LEU A 200 20.10 31.94 7.22
N LEU A 201 18.83 31.58 6.99
CA LEU A 201 18.38 30.73 5.89
C LEU A 201 16.91 31.00 5.56
N VAL A 202 16.61 31.40 4.33
CA VAL A 202 15.23 31.68 3.88
C VAL A 202 14.66 30.46 3.13
N LEU A 203 13.49 29.98 3.57
CA LEU A 203 12.73 28.93 2.89
C LEU A 203 11.25 29.34 2.78
N THR A 204 10.67 29.11 1.61
CA THR A 204 9.28 29.49 1.28
C THR A 204 8.23 28.40 1.58
N SER A 205 8.65 27.22 2.08
CA SER A 205 7.74 26.11 2.39
C SER A 205 7.37 26.04 3.87
N TYR A 206 6.24 25.38 4.22
CA TYR A 206 5.81 25.17 5.62
C TYR A 206 6.86 24.46 6.50
N SER A 207 6.81 24.72 7.81
CA SER A 207 7.80 24.26 8.79
C SER A 207 7.55 22.82 9.28
N PHE A 208 6.30 22.47 9.58
CA PHE A 208 5.95 21.23 10.28
C PHE A 208 5.52 20.11 9.32
N PRO A 209 6.09 18.90 9.38
CA PRO A 209 7.33 18.51 10.06
C PRO A 209 8.58 18.77 9.20
N SER A 210 9.76 18.86 9.82
CA SER A 210 11.04 19.13 9.14
C SER A 210 11.43 18.04 8.12
N GLY A 211 11.55 18.42 6.84
CA GLY A 211 11.90 17.50 5.75
C GLY A 211 13.33 16.97 5.80
N HIS A 212 14.31 17.77 6.25
CA HIS A 212 15.71 17.32 6.40
C HIS A 212 15.84 16.28 7.51
N ALA A 213 15.18 16.52 8.66
CA ALA A 213 15.16 15.57 9.76
C ALA A 213 14.42 14.27 9.38
N ALA A 214 13.31 14.39 8.65
CA ALA A 214 12.58 13.23 8.12
C ALA A 214 13.45 12.40 7.16
N GLY A 215 14.06 13.05 6.16
CA GLY A 215 14.94 12.40 5.19
C GLY A 215 16.14 11.71 5.85
N ALA A 216 16.80 12.38 6.81
CA ALA A 216 17.90 11.79 7.57
C ALA A 216 17.45 10.56 8.36
N THR A 217 16.29 10.64 9.06
CA THR A 217 15.74 9.52 9.84
C THR A 217 15.48 8.30 8.94
N LEU A 218 14.91 8.51 7.76
CA LEU A 218 14.60 7.45 6.81
C LEU A 218 15.87 6.84 6.19
N PHE A 219 16.80 7.67 5.70
CA PHE A 219 18.03 7.21 5.07
C PHE A 219 18.94 6.45 6.05
N TYR A 220 19.28 7.08 7.19
CA TYR A 220 20.15 6.48 8.19
C TYR A 220 19.47 5.30 8.89
N GLY A 221 18.15 5.32 9.04
CA GLY A 221 17.38 4.19 9.55
C GLY A 221 17.46 2.95 8.66
N VAL A 222 17.31 3.11 7.33
CA VAL A 222 17.50 2.00 6.37
C VAL A 222 18.95 1.53 6.34
N LEU A 223 19.92 2.46 6.37
CA LEU A 223 21.34 2.12 6.41
C LEU A 223 21.68 1.32 7.68
N ALA A 224 21.22 1.74 8.85
CA ALA A 224 21.42 1.02 10.10
C ALA A 224 20.74 -0.35 10.07
N ALA A 225 19.51 -0.45 9.58
CA ALA A 225 18.81 -1.73 9.44
C ALA A 225 19.57 -2.70 8.52
N PHE A 226 20.12 -2.19 7.41
CA PHE A 226 20.98 -2.96 6.51
C PHE A 226 22.25 -3.44 7.23
N LEU A 227 22.98 -2.57 7.91
CA LEU A 227 24.22 -2.92 8.63
C LEU A 227 23.96 -3.93 9.78
N VAL A 228 22.86 -3.76 10.52
CA VAL A 228 22.43 -4.69 11.57
C VAL A 228 22.11 -6.07 10.99
N SER A 229 21.54 -6.12 9.78
CA SER A 229 21.26 -7.40 9.09
C SER A 229 22.52 -8.14 8.62
N ARG A 230 23.66 -7.43 8.51
CA ARG A 230 24.94 -7.98 8.05
C ARG A 230 25.88 -8.40 9.17
N THR A 231 25.63 -7.94 10.39
CA THR A 231 26.51 -8.14 11.54
C THR A 231 25.85 -9.05 12.56
N TYR A 232 26.64 -9.93 13.19
CA TYR A 232 26.18 -10.81 14.26
C TYR A 232 26.59 -10.30 15.65
N ASP A 233 27.63 -9.46 15.73
CA ASP A 233 28.11 -8.87 16.97
C ASP A 233 27.18 -7.74 17.45
N TRP A 234 26.75 -7.81 18.70
CA TRP A 234 25.87 -6.82 19.32
C TRP A 234 26.52 -5.44 19.41
N ARG A 235 27.85 -5.36 19.55
CA ARG A 235 28.58 -4.09 19.61
C ARG A 235 28.50 -3.35 18.29
N GLN A 236 28.69 -4.08 17.19
CA GLN A 236 28.58 -3.54 15.84
C GLN A 236 27.14 -3.10 15.52
N ARG A 237 26.14 -3.89 15.97
CA ARG A 237 24.73 -3.52 15.85
C ARG A 237 24.40 -2.26 16.64
N ALA A 238 24.85 -2.19 17.89
CA ALA A 238 24.68 -1.02 18.73
C ALA A 238 25.36 0.21 18.13
N ALA A 239 26.59 0.07 17.62
CA ALA A 239 27.31 1.15 16.95
C ALA A 239 26.60 1.63 15.68
N ALA A 240 26.03 0.73 14.86
CA ALA A 240 25.27 1.11 13.69
C ALA A 240 24.00 1.92 14.04
N VAL A 241 23.27 1.49 15.06
CA VAL A 241 22.07 2.21 15.55
C VAL A 241 22.45 3.54 16.19
N ALA A 242 23.46 3.56 17.06
CA ALA A 242 23.95 4.79 17.69
C ALA A 242 24.46 5.80 16.66
N GLY A 243 25.21 5.34 15.66
CA GLY A 243 25.69 6.18 14.56
C GLY A 243 24.54 6.80 13.77
N ALA A 244 23.48 6.04 13.49
CA ALA A 244 22.28 6.59 12.85
C ALA A 244 21.58 7.63 13.73
N ILE A 245 21.43 7.36 15.04
CA ILE A 245 20.83 8.33 15.98
C ILE A 245 21.64 9.61 16.01
N VAL A 246 22.96 9.53 16.14
CA VAL A 246 23.85 10.70 16.15
C VAL A 246 23.74 11.49 14.85
N ALA A 247 23.74 10.81 13.69
CA ALA A 247 23.60 11.48 12.41
C ALA A 247 22.25 12.20 12.28
N VAL A 248 21.16 11.56 12.70
CA VAL A 248 19.81 12.17 12.71
C VAL A 248 19.76 13.38 13.64
N LEU A 249 20.29 13.26 14.87
CA LEU A 249 20.32 14.35 15.84
C LEU A 249 21.20 15.51 15.37
N LEU A 250 22.30 15.24 14.67
CA LEU A 250 23.17 16.26 14.10
C LEU A 250 22.46 17.07 13.01
N VAL A 251 21.71 16.40 12.12
CA VAL A 251 20.90 17.06 11.09
C VAL A 251 19.73 17.81 11.72
N ALA A 252 19.04 17.19 12.68
CA ALA A 252 17.96 17.81 13.44
C ALA A 252 18.41 19.12 14.11
N PHE A 253 19.54 19.09 14.80
CA PHE A 253 20.09 20.26 15.48
C PHE A 253 20.54 21.33 14.48
N SER A 254 21.16 20.98 13.36
CA SER A 254 21.57 21.97 12.35
C SER A 254 20.38 22.78 11.82
N ARG A 255 19.20 22.17 11.67
CA ARG A 255 17.96 22.86 11.25
C ARG A 255 17.41 23.82 12.30
N MET A 256 17.61 23.51 13.58
CA MET A 256 17.24 24.41 14.69
C MET A 256 18.25 25.56 14.82
N TYR A 257 19.56 25.25 14.75
CA TYR A 257 20.64 26.23 14.88
C TYR A 257 20.62 27.30 13.78
N LEU A 258 20.32 26.90 12.54
CA LEU A 258 20.16 27.81 11.40
C LEU A 258 18.82 28.57 11.41
N GLY A 259 18.01 28.45 12.45
CA GLY A 259 16.72 29.14 12.58
C GLY A 259 15.63 28.66 11.61
N ALA A 260 15.82 27.52 10.95
CA ALA A 260 14.92 27.09 9.87
C ALA A 260 13.67 26.33 10.37
N HIS A 261 13.72 25.74 11.56
CA HIS A 261 12.66 24.92 12.15
C HIS A 261 12.62 25.04 13.68
N TYR A 262 11.42 24.88 14.24
CA TYR A 262 11.23 24.78 15.69
C TYR A 262 11.63 23.39 16.21
N LEU A 263 11.85 23.27 17.52
CA LEU A 263 12.16 22.00 18.19
C LEU A 263 11.08 20.95 17.90
N SER A 264 9.81 21.33 18.04
CA SER A 264 8.69 20.42 17.78
C SER A 264 8.57 19.97 16.32
N ASP A 265 8.96 20.78 15.33
CA ASP A 265 8.99 20.39 13.90
C ASP A 265 9.93 19.23 13.65
N VAL A 266 11.07 19.25 14.34
CA VAL A 266 12.16 18.29 14.19
C VAL A 266 11.84 17.00 14.94
N LEU A 267 11.32 17.10 16.17
CA LEU A 267 10.87 15.92 16.92
C LEU A 267 9.71 15.21 16.22
N ALA A 268 8.74 15.96 15.69
CA ALA A 268 7.62 15.40 14.95
C ALA A 268 8.08 14.71 13.66
N ALA A 269 9.05 15.28 12.95
CA ALA A 269 9.66 14.65 11.78
C ALA A 269 10.29 13.30 12.12
N ILE A 270 11.11 13.23 13.16
CA ILE A 270 11.75 11.98 13.60
C ILE A 270 10.70 10.93 13.97
N CYS A 271 9.66 11.33 14.70
CA CYS A 271 8.58 10.43 15.11
C CYS A 271 7.79 9.90 13.90
N ALA A 272 7.30 10.78 13.02
CA ALA A 272 6.56 10.39 11.82
C ALA A 272 7.39 9.50 10.89
N SER A 273 8.67 9.81 10.71
CA SER A 273 9.58 9.01 9.88
C SER A 273 9.90 7.66 10.52
N THR A 274 9.97 7.56 11.84
CA THR A 274 10.16 6.28 12.54
C THR A 274 8.96 5.37 12.39
N VAL A 275 7.74 5.92 12.52
CA VAL A 275 6.48 5.21 12.24
C VAL A 275 6.49 4.65 10.82
N TRP A 276 6.79 5.49 9.82
CA TRP A 276 6.86 5.08 8.42
C TRP A 276 7.94 4.02 8.17
N LEU A 277 9.14 4.21 8.72
CA LEU A 277 10.26 3.29 8.59
C LEU A 277 9.92 1.89 9.13
N VAL A 278 9.31 1.80 10.32
CA VAL A 278 8.90 0.52 10.90
C VAL A 278 7.85 -0.17 10.01
N LEU A 279 6.91 0.58 9.43
CA LEU A 279 5.95 0.03 8.48
C LEU A 279 6.63 -0.52 7.22
N CYS A 280 7.57 0.23 6.63
CA CYS A 280 8.32 -0.24 5.45
C CYS A 280 9.12 -1.51 5.74
N LEU A 281 9.84 -1.56 6.87
CA LEU A 281 10.62 -2.74 7.26
C LEU A 281 9.72 -3.94 7.55
N SER A 282 8.59 -3.74 8.22
CA SER A 282 7.62 -4.79 8.54
C SER A 282 6.93 -5.34 7.29
N ALA A 283 6.49 -4.44 6.39
CA ALA A 283 5.87 -4.80 5.13
C ALA A 283 6.84 -5.53 4.21
N GLY A 284 8.09 -5.06 4.10
CA GLY A 284 9.15 -5.73 3.34
C GLY A 284 9.39 -7.15 3.85
N HIS A 285 9.51 -7.33 5.16
CA HIS A 285 9.69 -8.65 5.76
C HIS A 285 8.49 -9.58 5.54
N ALA A 286 7.27 -9.05 5.61
CA ALA A 286 6.05 -9.81 5.36
C ALA A 286 5.89 -10.22 3.88
N LEU A 287 6.29 -9.35 2.95
CA LEU A 287 6.33 -9.62 1.51
C LEU A 287 7.27 -10.77 1.17
N VAL A 288 8.51 -10.74 1.68
CA VAL A 288 9.50 -11.81 1.45
C VAL A 288 9.02 -13.15 2.02
N ARG A 289 8.27 -13.15 3.12
CA ARG A 289 7.69 -14.36 3.72
C ARG A 289 6.37 -14.82 3.10
N GLY A 290 5.86 -14.13 2.07
CA GLY A 290 4.58 -14.45 1.43
C GLY A 290 3.38 -14.33 2.36
N ARG A 291 3.49 -13.54 3.44
CA ARG A 291 2.43 -13.33 4.43
C ARG A 291 1.54 -12.14 4.09
N LEU A 292 1.96 -11.31 3.16
CA LEU A 292 1.27 -10.10 2.77
C LEU A 292 0.44 -10.37 1.51
N ASP A 293 -0.88 -10.17 1.62
CA ASP A 293 -1.78 -10.33 0.49
C ASP A 293 -1.60 -9.16 -0.49
N LEU A 294 -1.18 -9.49 -1.71
CA LEU A 294 -0.81 -8.54 -2.74
C LEU A 294 -1.96 -7.60 -3.14
N HIS A 295 -3.22 -8.03 -2.97
CA HIS A 295 -4.38 -7.20 -3.27
C HIS A 295 -4.53 -6.05 -2.29
N TRP A 296 -4.26 -6.28 -0.99
CA TRP A 296 -4.30 -5.23 0.03
C TRP A 296 -3.12 -4.27 -0.11
N LEU A 297 -1.95 -4.76 -0.51
CA LEU A 297 -0.82 -3.90 -0.84
C LEU A 297 -1.13 -3.00 -2.04
N ALA A 298 -1.69 -3.57 -3.11
CA ALA A 298 -2.08 -2.82 -4.29
C ALA A 298 -3.13 -1.75 -3.95
N ALA A 299 -4.13 -2.09 -3.13
CA ALA A 299 -5.12 -1.13 -2.65
C ALA A 299 -4.48 0.01 -1.84
N ALA A 300 -3.57 -0.31 -0.92
CA ALA A 300 -2.86 0.70 -0.13
C ALA A 300 -1.99 1.63 -1.01
N ILE A 301 -1.28 1.08 -2.00
CA ILE A 301 -0.50 1.86 -2.97
C ILE A 301 -1.41 2.79 -3.77
N VAL A 302 -2.54 2.30 -4.27
CA VAL A 302 -3.51 3.15 -5.01
C VAL A 302 -4.03 4.27 -4.13
N ILE A 303 -4.38 3.99 -2.86
CA ILE A 303 -4.83 5.02 -1.92
C ILE A 303 -3.74 6.08 -1.70
N VAL A 304 -2.49 5.66 -1.47
CA VAL A 304 -1.36 6.58 -1.30
C VAL A 304 -1.14 7.42 -2.56
N LEU A 305 -1.20 6.82 -3.75
CA LEU A 305 -1.06 7.55 -5.02
C LEU A 305 -2.21 8.54 -5.25
N VAL A 306 -3.43 8.23 -4.83
CA VAL A 306 -4.57 9.16 -4.92
C VAL A 306 -4.39 10.33 -3.95
N ILE A 307 -4.00 10.05 -2.69
CA ILE A 307 -3.73 11.10 -1.68
C ILE A 307 -2.57 11.99 -2.13
N ALA A 308 -1.50 11.38 -2.62
CA ALA A 308 -0.34 12.06 -3.18
C ALA A 308 -0.70 12.90 -4.39
N GLY A 309 -1.47 12.35 -5.33
CA GLY A 309 -1.97 13.08 -6.48
C GLY A 309 -2.76 14.30 -6.04
N ALA A 310 -3.70 14.14 -5.12
CA ALA A 310 -4.49 15.24 -4.58
C ALA A 310 -3.63 16.31 -3.86
N ALA A 311 -2.59 15.89 -3.12
CA ALA A 311 -1.70 16.80 -2.39
C ALA A 311 -0.64 17.49 -3.27
N LEU A 312 -0.37 16.95 -4.46
CA LEU A 312 0.58 17.51 -5.43
C LEU A 312 -0.11 18.36 -6.51
N VAL A 313 -1.44 18.39 -6.53
CA VAL A 313 -2.21 19.30 -7.40
C VAL A 313 -1.96 20.74 -6.88
N PRO A 314 -1.53 21.67 -7.74
CA PRO A 314 -1.29 23.05 -7.31
C PRO A 314 -2.54 23.70 -6.73
N ASP A 315 -2.40 24.54 -5.70
CA ASP A 315 -3.55 25.18 -5.03
C ASP A 315 -4.43 26.00 -6.00
N GLU A 316 -3.83 26.59 -7.04
CA GLU A 316 -4.54 27.29 -8.12
C GLU A 316 -5.54 26.39 -8.87
N TRP A 317 -5.27 25.09 -8.96
CA TRP A 317 -6.21 24.15 -9.57
C TRP A 317 -7.39 23.89 -8.65
N TRP A 318 -7.17 23.87 -7.33
CA TRP A 318 -8.28 23.75 -6.39
C TRP A 318 -9.17 24.97 -6.39
N SER A 319 -8.60 26.16 -6.34
CA SER A 319 -9.39 27.40 -6.41
C SER A 319 -10.16 27.51 -7.73
N ARG A 320 -9.52 27.22 -8.88
CA ARG A 320 -10.22 27.20 -10.17
C ARG A 320 -11.32 26.14 -10.24
N PHE A 321 -11.11 24.97 -9.64
CA PHE A 321 -12.13 23.94 -9.58
C PHE A 321 -13.31 24.38 -8.69
N GLU A 322 -13.03 24.95 -7.52
CA GLU A 322 -14.06 25.49 -6.63
C GLU A 322 -14.86 26.61 -7.30
N ASP A 323 -14.19 27.56 -7.94
CA ASP A 323 -14.82 28.65 -8.70
C ASP A 323 -15.70 28.11 -9.83
N ALA A 324 -15.18 27.14 -10.59
CA ALA A 324 -15.94 26.49 -11.66
C ALA A 324 -17.18 25.77 -11.11
N VAL A 325 -17.06 25.07 -9.97
CA VAL A 325 -18.19 24.37 -9.33
C VAL A 325 -19.23 25.37 -8.79
N GLN A 326 -18.80 26.53 -8.27
CA GLN A 326 -19.71 27.56 -7.75
C GLN A 326 -20.48 28.29 -8.86
N GLN A 327 -19.89 28.41 -10.05
CA GLN A 327 -20.54 29.04 -11.21
C GLN A 327 -21.49 28.10 -11.95
N MET A 328 -21.41 26.79 -11.72
CA MET A 328 -22.27 25.83 -12.41
C MET A 328 -23.73 26.01 -12.03
N ASN A 329 -24.59 26.06 -13.04
CA ASN A 329 -26.01 25.92 -12.80
C ASN A 329 -26.34 24.48 -12.36
N ARG A 330 -27.55 24.26 -11.82
CA ARG A 330 -27.93 22.96 -11.26
C ARG A 330 -27.87 21.82 -12.29
N LEU A 331 -28.11 22.10 -13.57
CA LEU A 331 -28.04 21.10 -14.65
C LEU A 331 -26.60 20.72 -14.99
N GLU A 332 -25.71 21.70 -15.10
CA GLU A 332 -24.27 21.49 -15.30
C GLU A 332 -23.66 20.68 -14.16
N ALA A 333 -23.99 21.04 -12.92
CA ALA A 333 -23.54 20.30 -11.75
C ALA A 333 -24.04 18.84 -11.77
N LEU A 334 -25.29 18.60 -12.18
CA LEU A 334 -25.84 17.24 -12.35
C LEU A 334 -25.11 16.44 -13.44
N LEU A 335 -24.82 17.07 -14.58
CA LEU A 335 -24.12 16.42 -15.71
C LEU A 335 -22.68 16.09 -15.38
N VAL A 336 -21.94 17.04 -14.80
CA VAL A 336 -20.54 16.85 -14.40
C VAL A 336 -20.46 15.78 -13.32
N PHE A 337 -21.27 15.88 -12.26
CA PHE A 337 -21.31 14.88 -11.19
C PHE A 337 -21.69 13.50 -11.73
N GLY A 338 -22.73 13.42 -12.55
CA GLY A 338 -23.19 12.18 -13.16
C GLY A 338 -22.12 11.54 -14.05
N GLY A 339 -21.41 12.35 -14.84
CA GLY A 339 -20.30 11.92 -15.69
C GLY A 339 -19.12 11.37 -14.88
N VAL A 340 -18.67 12.10 -13.86
CA VAL A 340 -17.60 11.66 -12.96
C VAL A 340 -18.00 10.38 -12.23
N TYR A 341 -19.21 10.31 -11.71
CA TYR A 341 -19.71 9.12 -11.03
C TYR A 341 -19.78 7.91 -11.98
N ALA A 342 -20.29 8.09 -13.20
CA ALA A 342 -20.36 7.03 -14.21
C ALA A 342 -18.95 6.54 -14.63
N ALA A 343 -18.00 7.47 -14.80
CA ALA A 343 -16.61 7.18 -15.12
C ALA A 343 -15.91 6.41 -13.98
N ALA A 344 -16.09 6.85 -12.73
CA ALA A 344 -15.54 6.16 -11.56
C ALA A 344 -16.05 4.72 -11.46
N LEU A 345 -17.34 4.50 -11.73
CA LEU A 345 -17.91 3.16 -11.82
C LEU A 345 -17.30 2.35 -12.97
N LEU A 346 -17.12 2.94 -14.17
CA LEU A 346 -16.49 2.25 -15.29
C LEU A 346 -15.06 1.80 -14.98
N LEU A 347 -14.32 2.64 -14.26
CA LEU A 347 -12.92 2.40 -13.85
C LEU A 347 -12.78 1.50 -12.61
N LEU A 348 -13.88 0.87 -12.15
CA LEU A 348 -13.89 -0.04 -10.99
C LEU A 348 -13.45 0.63 -9.67
N LEU A 349 -13.57 1.96 -9.55
CA LEU A 349 -13.24 2.69 -8.33
C LEU A 349 -14.28 2.44 -7.22
N PRO A 350 -13.91 2.57 -5.92
CA PRO A 350 -14.83 2.43 -4.80
C PRO A 350 -15.93 3.51 -4.84
N ALA A 351 -17.09 3.16 -5.42
CA ALA A 351 -18.10 4.17 -5.77
C ALA A 351 -19.24 4.30 -4.74
N TRP A 352 -19.06 3.82 -3.52
CA TRP A 352 -20.08 3.87 -2.47
C TRP A 352 -20.31 5.30 -1.93
N ILE A 353 -19.31 6.17 -2.08
CA ILE A 353 -19.37 7.57 -1.61
C ILE A 353 -20.24 8.46 -2.51
N PHE A 354 -20.32 8.16 -3.82
CA PHE A 354 -21.02 9.03 -4.77
C PHE A 354 -22.52 9.12 -4.53
N PRO A 355 -23.30 8.05 -4.30
CA PRO A 355 -24.72 8.18 -3.97
C PRO A 355 -24.99 9.03 -2.71
N ILE A 356 -24.12 8.92 -1.70
CA ILE A 356 -24.21 9.73 -0.48
C ILE A 356 -23.92 11.19 -0.82
N ALA A 357 -22.86 11.45 -1.58
CA ALA A 357 -22.53 12.80 -2.07
C ALA A 357 -23.66 13.39 -2.92
N ALA A 358 -24.32 12.60 -3.77
CA ALA A 358 -25.44 13.04 -4.59
C ALA A 358 -26.60 13.54 -3.72
N GLY A 359 -26.93 12.80 -2.65
CA GLY A 359 -27.94 13.21 -1.68
C GLY A 359 -27.55 14.45 -0.89
N ALA A 360 -26.28 14.55 -0.50
CA ALA A 360 -25.79 15.73 0.20
C ALA A 360 -25.81 16.99 -0.70
N ILE A 361 -25.34 16.89 -1.94
CA ILE A 361 -25.20 18.03 -2.86
C ILE A 361 -26.55 18.48 -3.41
N PHE A 362 -27.34 17.54 -3.96
CA PHE A 362 -28.57 17.83 -4.72
C PHE A 362 -29.86 17.60 -3.92
N GLY A 363 -29.76 17.10 -2.69
CA GLY A 363 -30.92 16.66 -1.91
C GLY A 363 -31.45 15.30 -2.36
N PHE A 364 -32.49 14.79 -1.69
CA PHE A 364 -32.96 13.43 -1.92
C PHE A 364 -33.52 13.20 -3.33
N GLY A 365 -34.42 14.08 -3.81
CA GLY A 365 -35.08 13.91 -5.10
C GLY A 365 -34.10 13.97 -6.27
N TRP A 366 -33.42 15.11 -6.44
CA TRP A 366 -32.45 15.31 -7.53
C TRP A 366 -31.21 14.43 -7.37
N GLY A 367 -30.76 14.17 -6.15
CA GLY A 367 -29.66 13.24 -5.89
C GLY A 367 -29.98 11.81 -6.33
N LEU A 368 -31.23 11.36 -6.15
CA LEU A 368 -31.67 10.04 -6.61
C LEU A 368 -31.72 9.96 -8.13
N VAL A 369 -32.23 11.00 -8.80
CA VAL A 369 -32.21 11.11 -10.27
C VAL A 369 -30.77 11.07 -10.79
N ALA A 370 -29.88 11.89 -10.23
CA ALA A 370 -28.47 11.94 -10.60
C ALA A 370 -27.80 10.57 -10.46
N ALA A 371 -28.01 9.91 -9.32
CA ALA A 371 -27.42 8.60 -9.03
C ALA A 371 -27.96 7.51 -9.96
N LEU A 372 -29.26 7.51 -10.27
CA LEU A 372 -29.87 6.56 -11.20
C LEU A 372 -29.35 6.74 -12.62
N LEU A 373 -29.25 7.99 -13.10
CA LEU A 373 -28.71 8.29 -14.43
C LEU A 373 -27.25 7.85 -14.54
N ALA A 374 -26.42 8.18 -13.54
CA ALA A 374 -25.01 7.81 -13.53
C ALA A 374 -24.80 6.29 -13.49
N VAL A 375 -25.52 5.58 -12.61
CA VAL A 375 -25.45 4.11 -12.52
C VAL A 375 -25.99 3.46 -13.79
N GLY A 376 -27.07 3.98 -14.37
CA GLY A 376 -27.63 3.51 -15.63
C GLY A 376 -26.65 3.68 -16.79
N ALA A 377 -26.09 4.87 -16.96
CA ALA A 377 -25.10 5.18 -17.98
C ALA A 377 -23.85 4.29 -17.86
N SER A 378 -23.33 4.13 -16.64
CA SER A 378 -22.18 3.26 -16.37
C SER A 378 -22.51 1.78 -16.61
N ALA A 379 -23.69 1.31 -16.20
CA ALA A 379 -24.11 -0.06 -16.41
C ALA A 379 -24.30 -0.39 -17.90
N LEU A 380 -24.83 0.55 -18.68
CA LEU A 380 -24.93 0.46 -20.14
C LEU A 380 -23.54 0.43 -20.77
N ALA A 381 -22.68 1.40 -20.46
CA ALA A 381 -21.33 1.50 -21.00
C ALA A 381 -20.45 0.29 -20.63
N GLY A 382 -20.51 -0.21 -19.40
CA GLY A 382 -19.78 -1.40 -18.99
C GLY A 382 -20.28 -2.67 -19.68
N TRP A 383 -21.60 -2.76 -19.91
CA TRP A 383 -22.20 -3.88 -20.64
C TRP A 383 -21.82 -3.86 -22.13
N THR A 384 -21.89 -2.70 -22.80
CA THR A 384 -21.49 -2.56 -24.21
C THR A 384 -19.99 -2.77 -24.38
N LEU A 385 -19.18 -2.14 -23.54
CA LEU A 385 -17.72 -2.27 -23.56
C LEU A 385 -17.30 -3.72 -23.35
N SER A 386 -17.93 -4.43 -22.41
CA SER A 386 -17.67 -5.87 -22.22
C SER A 386 -18.06 -6.70 -23.44
N ARG A 387 -19.25 -6.47 -23.99
CA ARG A 387 -19.83 -7.30 -25.05
C ARG A 387 -19.12 -7.14 -26.39
N TYR A 388 -18.71 -5.92 -26.75
CA TYR A 388 -18.19 -5.62 -28.08
C TYR A 388 -16.68 -5.41 -28.11
N VAL A 389 -16.09 -4.80 -27.09
CA VAL A 389 -14.66 -4.45 -27.08
C VAL A 389 -13.87 -5.49 -26.29
N LEU A 390 -14.21 -5.65 -25.00
CA LEU A 390 -13.37 -6.38 -24.05
C LEU A 390 -13.53 -7.90 -24.10
N ARG A 391 -14.52 -8.39 -24.86
CA ARG A 391 -14.92 -9.81 -24.89
C ARG A 391 -13.75 -10.76 -25.12
N ARG A 392 -12.88 -10.47 -26.10
CA ARG A 392 -11.72 -11.32 -26.45
C ARG A 392 -10.71 -11.51 -25.31
N TRP A 393 -10.59 -10.55 -24.40
CA TRP A 393 -9.63 -10.61 -23.28
C TRP A 393 -10.24 -11.14 -21.99
N ILE A 394 -11.53 -10.90 -21.76
CA ILE A 394 -12.20 -11.28 -20.49
C ILE A 394 -12.83 -12.67 -20.59
N GLU A 395 -13.41 -13.04 -21.74
CA GLU A 395 -14.16 -14.30 -21.91
C GLU A 395 -13.34 -15.56 -21.58
N PRO A 396 -12.06 -15.71 -21.98
CA PRO A 396 -11.27 -16.88 -21.63
C PRO A 396 -11.08 -17.05 -20.11
N ARG A 397 -10.87 -15.94 -19.40
CA ARG A 397 -10.71 -15.93 -17.93
C ARG A 397 -12.04 -16.18 -17.23
N ALA A 398 -13.12 -15.56 -17.70
CA ALA A 398 -14.46 -15.72 -17.14
C ALA A 398 -14.96 -17.17 -17.26
N ARG A 399 -14.76 -17.82 -18.43
CA ARG A 399 -15.12 -19.22 -18.66
C ARG A 399 -14.35 -20.23 -17.81
N ALA A 400 -13.22 -19.85 -17.20
CA ALA A 400 -12.54 -20.70 -16.23
C ALA A 400 -13.28 -20.77 -14.88
N SER A 401 -14.13 -19.80 -14.56
CA SER A 401 -14.87 -19.74 -13.30
C SER A 401 -16.15 -20.59 -13.33
N ARG A 402 -16.35 -21.42 -12.30
CA ARG A 402 -17.60 -22.18 -12.10
C ARG A 402 -18.79 -21.25 -11.86
N THR A 403 -18.57 -20.15 -11.14
CA THR A 403 -19.58 -19.14 -10.82
C THR A 403 -20.11 -18.47 -12.09
N TYR A 404 -19.22 -18.08 -13.01
CA TYR A 404 -19.65 -17.47 -14.28
C TYR A 404 -20.53 -18.41 -15.11
N LYS A 405 -20.15 -19.70 -15.23
CA LYS A 405 -20.95 -20.70 -15.95
C LYS A 405 -22.32 -20.95 -15.32
N ALA A 406 -22.44 -20.81 -13.99
CA ALA A 406 -23.72 -20.92 -13.30
C ALA A 406 -24.60 -19.70 -13.59
N VAL A 407 -24.02 -18.49 -13.51
CA VAL A 407 -24.73 -17.24 -13.83
C VAL A 407 -25.19 -17.21 -15.28
N ASP A 408 -24.34 -17.56 -16.24
CA ASP A 408 -24.69 -17.57 -17.67
C ASP A 408 -25.87 -18.53 -17.97
N ARG A 409 -25.85 -19.75 -17.38
CA ARG A 409 -26.97 -20.70 -17.48
C ARG A 409 -28.26 -20.20 -16.82
N ALA A 410 -28.15 -19.54 -15.67
CA ALA A 410 -29.32 -18.98 -14.99
C ALA A 410 -29.93 -17.80 -15.77
N VAL A 411 -29.07 -16.90 -16.27
CA VAL A 411 -29.47 -15.76 -17.12
C VAL A 411 -30.13 -16.25 -18.42
N ALA A 412 -29.69 -17.37 -18.98
CA ALA A 412 -30.33 -17.96 -20.17
C ALA A 412 -31.78 -18.41 -19.92
N LYS A 413 -32.14 -18.82 -18.70
CA LYS A 413 -33.50 -19.23 -18.34
C LYS A 413 -34.38 -18.06 -17.93
N GLU A 414 -33.92 -17.25 -16.97
CA GLU A 414 -34.71 -16.17 -16.37
C GLU A 414 -33.89 -14.86 -16.31
N PRO A 415 -33.64 -14.19 -17.46
CA PRO A 415 -32.69 -13.08 -17.54
C PRO A 415 -33.02 -11.92 -16.60
N ARG A 416 -34.29 -11.49 -16.56
CA ARG A 416 -34.74 -10.35 -15.74
C ARG A 416 -34.56 -10.62 -14.25
N LYS A 417 -35.01 -11.78 -13.78
CA LYS A 417 -34.99 -12.14 -12.36
C LYS A 417 -33.58 -12.39 -11.86
N VAL A 418 -32.74 -13.05 -12.66
CA VAL A 418 -31.34 -13.32 -12.28
C VAL A 418 -30.54 -12.01 -12.21
N VAL A 419 -30.71 -11.10 -13.17
CA VAL A 419 -30.06 -9.78 -13.11
C VAL A 419 -30.54 -8.99 -11.88
N LEU A 420 -31.85 -8.96 -11.63
CA LEU A 420 -32.42 -8.28 -10.47
C LEU A 420 -31.83 -8.82 -9.15
N LEU A 421 -31.87 -10.15 -8.96
CA LEU A 421 -31.33 -10.80 -7.77
C LEU A 421 -29.83 -10.55 -7.61
N LEU A 422 -29.07 -10.63 -8.70
CA LEU A 422 -27.63 -10.38 -8.67
C LEU A 422 -27.31 -8.93 -8.29
N ARG A 423 -28.14 -7.97 -8.72
CA ARG A 423 -27.98 -6.54 -8.37
C ARG A 423 -28.28 -6.28 -6.90
N MET A 424 -29.27 -6.97 -6.33
CA MET A 424 -29.61 -6.89 -4.90
C MET A 424 -28.56 -7.53 -3.97
N THR A 425 -27.62 -8.32 -4.51
CA THR A 425 -26.54 -8.93 -3.70
C THR A 425 -25.41 -7.92 -3.45
N PRO A 426 -25.15 -7.46 -2.21
CA PRO A 426 -24.15 -6.42 -1.93
C PRO A 426 -22.70 -6.90 -2.08
N ALA A 427 -22.45 -8.22 -2.08
CA ALA A 427 -21.10 -8.80 -2.02
C ALA A 427 -20.23 -8.56 -3.27
N ILE A 428 -20.83 -8.29 -4.44
CA ILE A 428 -20.09 -8.09 -5.69
C ILE A 428 -20.20 -6.61 -6.10
N PRO A 429 -19.09 -5.92 -6.40
CA PRO A 429 -19.12 -4.54 -6.88
C PRO A 429 -20.02 -4.39 -8.11
N CYS A 430 -20.82 -3.32 -8.15
CA CYS A 430 -21.81 -3.05 -9.20
C CYS A 430 -21.17 -3.06 -10.61
N CYS A 431 -19.99 -2.46 -10.72
CA CYS A 431 -19.23 -2.35 -11.96
C CYS A 431 -18.84 -3.72 -12.51
N LEU A 432 -18.30 -4.59 -11.64
CA LEU A 432 -17.89 -5.94 -12.02
C LEU A 432 -19.09 -6.77 -12.52
N LYS A 433 -20.26 -6.63 -11.91
CA LYS A 433 -21.50 -7.28 -12.39
C LYS A 433 -21.87 -6.79 -13.80
N SER A 434 -21.73 -5.50 -14.09
CA SER A 434 -22.05 -4.94 -15.41
C SER A 434 -21.18 -5.55 -16.50
N TYR A 435 -19.87 -5.69 -16.24
CA TYR A 435 -18.96 -6.37 -17.16
C TYR A 435 -19.29 -7.86 -17.30
N LEU A 436 -19.53 -8.58 -16.21
CA LEU A 436 -19.86 -10.02 -16.27
C LEU A 436 -21.17 -10.28 -17.02
N LEU A 437 -22.20 -9.47 -16.79
CA LEU A 437 -23.49 -9.59 -17.46
C LEU A 437 -23.41 -9.23 -18.95
N GLY A 438 -22.48 -8.35 -19.36
CA GLY A 438 -22.19 -8.05 -20.77
C GLY A 438 -21.70 -9.25 -21.58
N LEU A 439 -21.01 -10.19 -20.94
CA LEU A 439 -20.55 -11.44 -21.56
C LEU A 439 -21.66 -12.49 -21.73
N THR A 440 -22.75 -12.37 -20.95
CA THR A 440 -23.90 -13.29 -21.04
C THR A 440 -24.79 -12.97 -22.23
N ARG A 441 -25.76 -13.84 -22.53
CA ARG A 441 -26.75 -13.65 -23.62
C ARG A 441 -27.92 -12.74 -23.27
N VAL A 442 -27.87 -12.02 -22.15
CA VAL A 442 -28.97 -11.12 -21.76
C VAL A 442 -29.22 -10.04 -22.83
N ARG A 443 -30.50 -9.74 -23.11
CA ARG A 443 -30.89 -8.63 -23.97
C ARG A 443 -30.78 -7.30 -23.21
N LEU A 444 -30.52 -6.21 -23.94
CA LEU A 444 -30.25 -4.91 -23.33
C LEU A 444 -31.42 -4.37 -22.50
N ASP A 445 -32.63 -4.49 -23.03
CA ASP A 445 -33.89 -4.09 -22.39
C ASP A 445 -34.09 -4.82 -21.04
N HIS A 446 -33.92 -6.14 -21.04
CA HIS A 446 -34.04 -6.96 -19.83
C HIS A 446 -32.97 -6.61 -18.80
N TYR A 447 -31.75 -6.35 -19.26
CA TYR A 447 -30.62 -5.99 -18.41
C TYR A 447 -30.82 -4.62 -17.77
N MET A 448 -31.30 -3.62 -18.52
CA MET A 448 -31.45 -2.25 -18.01
C MET A 448 -32.65 -2.11 -17.09
N ALA A 449 -33.80 -2.66 -17.44
CA ALA A 449 -34.96 -2.65 -16.56
C ALA A 449 -34.65 -3.34 -15.21
N ALA A 450 -34.03 -4.53 -15.25
CA ALA A 450 -33.68 -5.27 -14.04
C ALA A 450 -32.55 -4.61 -13.24
N THR A 451 -31.60 -3.94 -13.91
CA THR A 451 -30.52 -3.22 -13.23
C THR A 451 -31.06 -2.01 -12.50
N LEU A 452 -31.83 -1.15 -13.16
CA LEU A 452 -32.41 0.04 -12.54
C LEU A 452 -33.33 -0.33 -11.36
N ALA A 453 -34.19 -1.33 -11.54
CA ALA A 453 -35.04 -1.84 -10.45
C ALA A 453 -34.23 -2.44 -9.29
N GLY A 454 -33.14 -3.15 -9.59
CA GLY A 454 -32.33 -3.83 -8.59
C GLY A 454 -31.41 -2.92 -7.77
N VAL A 455 -30.96 -1.80 -8.33
CA VAL A 455 -30.12 -0.82 -7.61
C VAL A 455 -30.93 0.22 -6.85
N LEU A 456 -32.20 0.43 -7.21
CA LEU A 456 -33.04 1.47 -6.63
C LEU A 456 -33.11 1.43 -5.09
N PRO A 457 -33.35 0.28 -4.43
CA PRO A 457 -33.43 0.24 -2.96
C PRO A 457 -32.11 0.67 -2.28
N ASP A 458 -30.98 0.26 -2.85
CA ASP A 458 -29.65 0.61 -2.34
C ASP A 458 -29.34 2.11 -2.53
N LEU A 459 -29.69 2.67 -3.70
CA LEU A 459 -29.51 4.09 -3.99
C LEU A 459 -30.41 4.97 -3.13
N VAL A 460 -31.68 4.63 -2.98
CA VAL A 460 -32.63 5.37 -2.14
C VAL A 460 -32.05 5.57 -0.75
N VAL A 461 -31.51 4.51 -0.14
CA VAL A 461 -30.99 4.62 1.21
C VAL A 461 -29.72 5.47 1.28
N LYS A 462 -28.76 5.28 0.37
CA LYS A 462 -27.51 6.04 0.38
C LYS A 462 -27.72 7.52 0.09
N VAL A 463 -28.59 7.84 -0.87
CA VAL A 463 -28.97 9.22 -1.20
C VAL A 463 -29.72 9.85 -0.04
N TYR A 464 -30.66 9.13 0.59
CA TYR A 464 -31.34 9.60 1.80
C TYR A 464 -30.34 9.90 2.91
N LEU A 465 -29.39 9.00 3.16
CA LEU A 465 -28.35 9.18 4.19
C LEU A 465 -27.54 10.46 3.95
N GLY A 466 -27.17 10.75 2.70
CA GLY A 466 -26.49 11.99 2.34
C GLY A 466 -27.34 13.25 2.56
N ALA A 467 -28.60 13.22 2.12
CA ALA A 467 -29.52 14.34 2.26
C ALA A 467 -29.86 14.64 3.73
N ALA A 468 -30.22 13.60 4.49
CA ALA A 468 -30.52 13.70 5.92
C ALA A 468 -29.28 14.08 6.75
N GLY A 469 -28.11 13.52 6.40
CA GLY A 469 -26.84 13.83 7.08
C GLY A 469 -26.45 15.29 6.92
N ARG A 470 -26.61 15.87 5.71
CA ARG A 470 -26.38 17.31 5.51
C ARG A 470 -27.33 18.16 6.34
N GLY A 471 -28.61 17.79 6.42
CA GLY A 471 -29.58 18.47 7.28
C GLY A 471 -29.20 18.44 8.77
N ALA A 472 -28.82 17.27 9.27
CA ALA A 472 -28.38 17.10 10.66
C ALA A 472 -27.12 17.91 11.01
N LEU A 473 -26.14 17.93 10.09
CA LEU A 473 -24.88 18.66 10.30
C LEU A 473 -25.05 20.19 10.15
N ALA A 474 -25.87 20.65 9.20
CA ALA A 474 -25.99 22.08 8.89
C ALA A 474 -27.00 22.81 9.79
N GLN A 475 -28.15 22.18 10.08
CA GLN A 475 -29.25 22.82 10.81
C GLN A 475 -29.31 22.39 12.29
N GLY A 476 -28.67 21.27 12.65
CA GLY A 476 -28.77 20.71 13.99
C GLY A 476 -30.20 20.28 14.35
N GLY A 477 -30.45 20.03 15.65
CA GLY A 477 -31.79 19.73 16.17
C GLY A 477 -32.12 18.24 16.30
N ALA A 478 -32.86 17.89 17.36
CA ALA A 478 -33.20 16.51 17.71
C ALA A 478 -33.96 15.77 16.59
N LEU A 479 -34.82 16.49 15.84
CA LEU A 479 -35.56 15.92 14.72
C LEU A 479 -34.64 15.48 13.57
N ASN A 480 -33.66 16.30 13.19
CA ASN A 480 -32.74 15.96 12.10
C ASN A 480 -31.81 14.80 12.48
N TRP A 481 -31.34 14.77 13.73
CA TRP A 481 -30.54 13.65 14.25
C TRP A 481 -31.35 12.35 14.37
N THR A 482 -32.61 12.42 14.79
CA THR A 482 -33.49 11.25 14.85
C THR A 482 -33.83 10.72 13.46
N LEU A 483 -34.14 11.59 12.49
CA LEU A 483 -34.37 11.20 11.09
C LEU A 483 -33.12 10.57 10.45
N PHE A 484 -31.93 11.07 10.78
CA PHE A 484 -30.66 10.50 10.34
C PHE A 484 -30.41 9.12 10.96
N ALA A 485 -30.58 8.98 12.29
CA ALA A 485 -30.42 7.71 13.00
C ALA A 485 -31.43 6.65 12.52
N LEU A 486 -32.69 7.04 12.31
CA LEU A 486 -33.72 6.18 11.71
C LEU A 486 -33.34 5.74 10.29
N GLY A 487 -32.73 6.63 9.50
CA GLY A 487 -32.19 6.30 8.17
C GLY A 487 -31.12 5.21 8.21
N ILE A 488 -30.17 5.32 9.14
CA ILE A 488 -29.12 4.32 9.35
C ILE A 488 -29.73 2.99 9.81
N ALA A 489 -30.68 3.03 10.75
CA ALA A 489 -31.37 1.84 11.24
C ALA A 489 -32.17 1.15 10.12
N ALA A 490 -32.87 1.92 9.29
CA ALA A 490 -33.58 1.42 8.11
C ALA A 490 -32.62 0.80 7.08
N PHE A 491 -31.45 1.41 6.84
CA PHE A 491 -30.41 0.86 5.98
C PHE A 491 -29.90 -0.49 6.45
N ALA A 492 -29.52 -0.56 7.72
CA ALA A 492 -28.99 -1.77 8.34
C ALA A 492 -30.04 -2.89 8.29
N THR A 493 -31.29 -2.56 8.62
CA THR A 493 -32.42 -3.49 8.61
C THR A 493 -32.75 -3.97 7.20
N LEU A 494 -32.88 -3.08 6.22
CA LEU A 494 -33.18 -3.44 4.83
C LEU A 494 -32.05 -4.29 4.24
N SER A 495 -30.79 -3.89 4.44
CA SER A 495 -29.62 -4.66 3.98
C SER A 495 -29.57 -6.05 4.62
N PHE A 496 -29.90 -6.15 5.92
CA PHE A 496 -29.98 -7.42 6.62
C PHE A 496 -31.11 -8.31 6.10
N LEU A 497 -32.32 -7.77 5.93
CA LEU A 497 -33.50 -8.49 5.46
C LEU A 497 -33.37 -8.96 4.01
N VAL A 498 -32.89 -8.09 3.13
CA VAL A 498 -32.60 -8.43 1.72
C VAL A 498 -31.49 -9.48 1.67
N GLY A 499 -30.41 -9.29 2.43
CA GLY A 499 -29.34 -10.28 2.55
C GLY A 499 -29.85 -11.64 3.03
N ARG A 500 -30.76 -11.66 4.01
CA ARG A 500 -31.39 -12.89 4.53
C ARG A 500 -32.26 -13.57 3.48
N LYS A 501 -33.15 -12.83 2.80
CA LYS A 501 -34.03 -13.37 1.74
C LYS A 501 -33.25 -13.86 0.52
N VAL A 502 -32.21 -13.13 0.12
CA VAL A 502 -31.33 -13.52 -1.00
C VAL A 502 -30.56 -14.79 -0.65
N ARG A 503 -29.98 -14.89 0.55
CA ARG A 503 -29.31 -16.12 1.03
C ARG A 503 -30.27 -17.32 1.09
N ALA A 504 -31.50 -17.11 1.58
CA ALA A 504 -32.51 -18.16 1.63
C ALA A 504 -32.94 -18.66 0.23
N LYS A 505 -33.00 -17.77 -0.78
CA LYS A 505 -33.35 -18.14 -2.17
C LYS A 505 -32.17 -18.66 -3.00
N LEU A 506 -30.94 -18.32 -2.63
CA LEU A 506 -29.70 -18.75 -3.28
C LEU A 506 -29.07 -19.98 -2.61
N ALA A 507 -29.81 -20.73 -1.80
CA ALA A 507 -29.39 -22.03 -1.29
C ALA A 507 -29.12 -22.99 -2.46
N LEU A 508 -27.88 -22.92 -2.94
CA LEU A 508 -27.08 -23.94 -3.61
C LEU A 508 -26.41 -24.81 -2.55
#